data_AF-A0A9L0J6I2-F1
#
_entry.id   AF-A0A9L0J6I2-F1
#
_cell.length_a   1.000
_cell.length_b   1.000
_cell.length_c   1.000
_cell.angle_alpha   90.00
_cell.angle_beta   90.00
_cell.angle_gamma   90.00
#
_symmetry.space_group_name_H-M   'P 1'
#
loop_
_entity.id
_entity.type
_entity.pdbx_description
1 polymer ?
#
loop_
_entity_poly.entity_id
_entity_poly.type
_entity_poly.pdbx_seq_one_letter_code
_entity_poly.pdbx_strand_id
1 'polypeptide(L)'
;MESYTGTFLYGLGSLESRNDLFSKIRQTLVTKTAFVVDEVSNIVKEAIESAIGGNAYQHSKVNQWTTNVVEQTLSQLTKLGKPFKYIVTCVIMQKNGAGLHTASSCFWDSSTDGSCTVRWENKSMYCIVSAFGLSI
;
A
#
# COMPACT_ATOMS: atom_id res chain seq x y z
N MET A 1 -23.55 -61.43 -16.57
CA MET A 1 -22.19 -61.32 -17.14
C MET A 1 -22.13 -59.95 -17.84
N GLU A 2 -22.29 -58.83 -17.13
CA GLU A 2 -21.33 -58.17 -16.22
C GLU A 2 -19.93 -57.95 -16.83
N SER A 3 -19.62 -56.70 -17.19
CA SER A 3 -18.46 -55.90 -16.73
C SER A 3 -18.43 -54.49 -17.40
N TYR A 4 -18.63 -53.38 -16.66
CA TYR A 4 -17.63 -52.42 -16.11
C TYR A 4 -16.80 -51.70 -17.21
N THR A 5 -16.60 -50.38 -17.32
CA THR A 5 -16.65 -49.21 -16.41
C THR A 5 -16.52 -47.92 -17.24
N GLY A 6 -17.10 -46.81 -16.77
CA GLY A 6 -16.78 -45.48 -17.32
C GLY A 6 -17.74 -44.34 -16.94
N THR A 7 -18.35 -44.37 -15.75
CA THR A 7 -19.17 -43.26 -15.25
C THR A 7 -18.28 -42.05 -15.02
N PHE A 8 -18.48 -41.00 -15.82
CA PHE A 8 -17.98 -39.66 -15.51
C PHE A 8 -18.68 -39.17 -14.24
N LEU A 9 -18.06 -39.43 -13.10
CA LEU A 9 -18.35 -38.76 -11.84
C LEU A 9 -17.79 -37.33 -11.92
N TYR A 10 -18.51 -36.43 -12.60
CA TYR A 10 -18.44 -35.02 -12.24
C TYR A 10 -19.32 -34.84 -11.00
N GLY A 11 -18.67 -34.91 -9.84
CA GLY A 11 -19.29 -34.56 -8.58
C GLY A 11 -19.91 -33.17 -8.66
N LEU A 12 -21.09 -33.03 -8.04
CA LEU A 12 -21.80 -31.78 -7.81
C LEU A 12 -20.88 -30.74 -7.12
N GLY A 13 -20.19 -29.95 -7.93
CA GLY A 13 -19.73 -28.62 -7.58
C GLY A 13 -20.53 -27.65 -8.44
N SER A 14 -21.35 -26.83 -7.79
CA SER A 14 -22.14 -25.74 -8.38
C SER A 14 -21.46 -25.11 -9.59
N LEU A 15 -22.11 -25.13 -10.77
CA LEU A 15 -21.69 -24.35 -11.93
C LEU A 15 -21.69 -22.87 -11.53
N GLU A 16 -20.53 -22.29 -11.20
CA GLU A 16 -20.38 -20.83 -11.18
C GLU A 16 -20.71 -20.32 -12.59
N SER A 17 -21.65 -19.39 -12.69
CA SER A 17 -22.12 -18.89 -13.98
C SER A 17 -20.95 -18.29 -14.74
N ARG A 18 -20.93 -18.40 -16.08
CA ARG A 18 -19.88 -17.74 -16.90
C ARG A 18 -19.76 -16.25 -16.56
N ASN A 19 -20.85 -15.61 -16.15
CA ASN A 19 -20.87 -14.22 -15.69
C ASN A 19 -20.10 -14.02 -14.37
N ASP A 20 -20.12 -14.99 -13.46
CA ASP A 20 -19.35 -14.98 -12.20
C ASP A 20 -17.86 -15.20 -12.47
N LEU A 21 -17.52 -16.03 -13.46
CA LEU A 21 -16.13 -16.21 -13.89
C LEU A 21 -15.59 -14.93 -14.55
N PHE A 22 -16.37 -14.30 -15.44
CA PHE A 22 -15.99 -13.02 -16.05
C PHE A 22 -15.86 -11.90 -15.01
N SER A 23 -16.76 -11.83 -14.02
CA SER A 23 -16.68 -10.86 -12.94
C SER A 23 -15.44 -11.10 -12.06
N LYS A 24 -15.12 -12.35 -11.71
CA LYS A 24 -13.89 -12.70 -10.98
C LYS A 24 -12.62 -12.39 -11.77
N ILE A 25 -12.56 -12.70 -13.07
CA ILE A 25 -11.41 -12.38 -13.92
C ILE A 25 -11.23 -10.86 -14.00
N ARG A 26 -12.31 -10.10 -14.25
CA ARG A 26 -12.28 -8.64 -14.27
C ARG A 26 -11.85 -8.07 -12.92
N GLN A 27 -12.40 -8.57 -11.83
CA GLN A 27 -12.03 -8.16 -10.46
C GLN A 27 -10.55 -8.44 -10.17
N THR A 28 -10.04 -9.61 -10.58
CA THR A 28 -8.64 -10.01 -10.39
C THR A 28 -7.68 -9.15 -11.20
N LEU A 29 -8.07 -8.73 -12.41
CA LEU A 29 -7.28 -7.80 -13.22
C LEU A 29 -7.28 -6.40 -12.59
N VAL A 30 -8.43 -5.91 -12.14
CA VAL A 30 -8.56 -4.61 -11.46
C VAL A 30 -7.74 -4.57 -10.17
N THR A 31 -7.77 -5.61 -9.33
CA THR A 31 -7.01 -5.62 -8.06
C THR A 31 -5.49 -5.68 -8.26
N LYS A 32 -5.02 -6.28 -9.36
CA LYS A 32 -3.60 -6.28 -9.74
C LYS A 32 -3.10 -4.92 -10.20
N THR A 33 -3.96 -4.11 -10.81
CA THR A 33 -3.59 -2.79 -11.38
C THR A 33 -4.06 -1.62 -10.53
N ALA A 34 -4.76 -1.84 -9.42
CA ALA A 34 -5.27 -0.78 -8.56
C ALA A 34 -4.29 -0.44 -7.43
N PHE A 35 -4.16 0.87 -7.18
CA PHE A 35 -3.52 1.42 -5.99
C PHE A 35 -4.46 1.26 -4.79
N VAL A 36 -4.17 0.29 -3.92
CA VAL A 36 -5.02 -0.01 -2.75
C VAL A 36 -4.54 0.83 -1.56
N VAL A 37 -5.27 1.90 -1.26
CA VAL A 37 -4.88 2.89 -0.24
C VAL A 37 -4.69 2.26 1.15
N ASP A 38 -5.54 1.31 1.54
CA ASP A 38 -5.44 0.66 2.85
C ASP A 38 -4.17 -0.21 2.99
N GLU A 39 -3.84 -0.97 1.94
CA GLU A 39 -2.60 -1.78 1.88
C GLU A 39 -1.36 -0.87 1.99
N VAL A 40 -1.34 0.20 1.21
CA VAL A 40 -0.25 1.19 1.24
C VAL A 40 -0.18 1.92 2.59
N SER A 41 -1.33 2.27 3.18
CA SER A 41 -1.38 2.92 4.49
C SER A 41 -0.77 2.04 5.59
N ASN A 42 -1.06 0.75 5.58
CA ASN A 42 -0.52 -0.19 6.56
C ASN A 42 1.00 -0.34 6.41
N ILE A 43 1.49 -0.50 5.19
CA ILE A 43 2.94 -0.52 4.90
C ILE A 43 3.63 0.73 5.45
N VAL A 44 3.06 1.91 5.19
CA VAL A 44 3.62 3.19 5.67
C VAL A 44 3.60 3.25 7.19
N LYS A 45 2.50 2.85 7.85
CA LYS A 45 2.41 2.84 9.32
C LYS A 45 3.45 1.92 9.95
N GLU A 46 3.64 0.73 9.41
CA GLU A 46 4.65 -0.22 9.87
C GLU A 46 6.07 0.33 9.70
N ALA A 47 6.37 0.95 8.56
CA ALA A 47 7.67 1.58 8.32
C ALA A 47 7.96 2.73 9.29
N ILE A 48 6.96 3.55 9.61
CA ILE A 48 7.10 4.61 10.61
C ILE A 48 7.34 4.02 12.01
N GLU A 49 6.52 3.06 12.43
CA GLU A 49 6.63 2.47 13.77
C GLU A 49 7.97 1.76 13.98
N SER A 50 8.43 1.03 12.95
CA SER A 50 9.75 0.38 12.91
C SER A 50 10.91 1.38 13.05
N ALA A 51 10.82 2.54 12.38
CA ALA A 51 11.91 3.51 12.38
C ALA A 51 11.93 4.41 13.62
N ILE A 52 10.77 4.90 14.08
CA ILE A 52 10.67 5.97 15.09
C ILE A 52 9.68 5.71 16.23
N GLY A 53 8.97 4.59 16.24
CA GLY A 53 7.90 4.28 17.20
C GLY A 53 8.26 4.51 18.68
N GLY A 54 9.40 3.94 19.11
CA GLY A 54 9.91 4.07 20.48
C GLY A 54 10.85 5.24 20.75
N ASN A 55 11.10 6.11 19.76
CA ASN A 55 12.14 7.12 19.86
C ASN A 55 11.57 8.50 20.23
N ALA A 56 12.24 9.22 21.13
CA ALA A 56 12.02 10.66 21.31
C ALA A 56 12.81 11.45 20.26
N TYR A 57 12.32 12.64 19.87
CA TYR A 57 12.95 13.48 18.87
C TYR A 57 14.42 13.77 19.19
N GLN A 58 15.30 13.48 18.23
CA GLN A 58 16.74 13.77 18.29
C GLN A 58 17.18 14.32 16.94
N HIS A 59 17.50 15.62 16.89
CA HIS A 59 17.82 16.32 15.63
C HIS A 59 18.91 15.62 14.80
N SER A 60 19.95 15.09 15.45
CA SER A 60 21.05 14.37 14.79
C SER A 60 20.62 13.08 14.07
N LYS A 61 19.50 12.47 14.47
CA LYS A 61 18.99 11.22 13.90
C LYS A 61 17.87 11.42 12.88
N VAL A 62 17.28 12.61 12.81
CA VAL A 62 16.12 12.88 11.94
C VAL A 62 16.39 12.50 10.49
N ASN A 63 17.56 12.88 9.94
CA ASN A 63 17.90 12.55 8.55
C ASN A 63 17.95 11.03 8.32
N GLN A 64 18.56 10.28 9.24
CA GLN A 64 18.62 8.83 9.18
C GLN A 64 17.22 8.21 9.27
N TRP A 65 16.39 8.69 10.19
CA TRP A 65 15.01 8.21 10.33
C TRP A 65 14.17 8.47 9.08
N THR A 66 14.26 9.67 8.51
CA THR A 66 13.57 10.01 7.26
C THR A 66 13.97 9.07 6.14
N THR A 67 15.27 8.83 5.94
CA THR A 67 15.78 7.87 4.94
C THR A 67 15.26 6.46 5.21
N ASN A 68 15.36 5.99 6.45
CA ASN A 68 14.90 4.65 6.82
C ASN A 68 13.40 4.45 6.54
N VAL A 69 12.55 5.43 6.87
CA VAL A 69 11.10 5.36 6.61
C VAL A 69 10.82 5.29 5.10
N VAL A 70 11.49 6.14 4.31
CA VAL A 70 11.31 6.17 2.85
C VAL A 70 11.77 4.87 2.21
N GLU A 71 12.96 4.37 2.56
CA GLU A 71 13.52 3.13 2.01
C GLU A 71 12.70 1.90 2.39
N GLN A 72 12.27 1.80 3.66
CA GLN A 72 11.41 0.69 4.10
C GLN A 72 10.07 0.70 3.36
N THR A 73 9.44 1.88 3.24
CA THR A 73 8.18 2.03 2.50
C THR A 73 8.35 1.63 1.03
N LEU A 74 9.36 2.16 0.33
CA LEU A 74 9.63 1.82 -1.07
C LEU A 74 9.96 0.34 -1.25
N SER A 75 10.75 -0.26 -0.35
CA SER A 75 11.07 -1.69 -0.41
C SER A 75 9.83 -2.56 -0.27
N GLN A 76 8.92 -2.23 0.65
CA GLN A 76 7.66 -2.95 0.82
C GLN A 76 6.72 -2.76 -0.38
N LEU A 77 6.58 -1.53 -0.91
CA LEU A 77 5.74 -1.24 -2.08
C LEU A 77 6.21 -1.95 -3.35
N THR A 78 7.53 -2.02 -3.57
CA THR A 78 8.10 -2.72 -4.73
C THR A 78 7.94 -4.24 -4.63
N LYS A 79 7.94 -4.81 -3.42
CA LYS A 79 7.66 -6.24 -3.19
C LYS A 79 6.23 -6.65 -3.55
N LEU A 80 5.28 -5.72 -3.63
CA LEU A 80 3.92 -6.00 -4.11
C LEU A 80 3.90 -6.41 -5.59
N GLY A 81 4.96 -6.14 -6.35
CA GLY A 81 5.09 -6.56 -7.74
C GLY A 81 4.06 -5.95 -8.68
N LYS A 82 3.42 -4.85 -8.27
CA LYS A 82 2.45 -4.11 -9.09
C LYS A 82 3.17 -3.16 -10.05
N PRO A 83 2.63 -2.92 -11.26
CA PRO A 83 3.27 -2.10 -12.29
C PRO A 83 3.10 -0.60 -12.01
N PHE A 84 3.71 -0.12 -10.93
CA PHE A 84 3.66 1.28 -10.52
C PHE A 84 5.06 1.90 -10.41
N LYS A 85 5.17 3.18 -10.75
CA LYS A 85 6.23 4.06 -10.25
C LYS A 85 5.79 4.59 -8.90
N TYR A 86 6.62 4.39 -7.87
CA TYR A 86 6.35 4.87 -6.52
C TYR A 86 7.16 6.11 -6.20
N ILE A 87 6.51 7.10 -5.59
CA ILE A 87 7.14 8.29 -5.01
C ILE A 87 6.74 8.32 -3.54
N VAL A 88 7.71 8.46 -2.64
CA VAL A 88 7.46 8.55 -1.19
C VAL A 88 8.15 9.78 -0.64
N THR A 89 7.40 10.63 0.07
CA THR A 89 7.92 11.78 0.80
C THR A 89 7.69 11.58 2.29
N CYS A 90 8.65 11.99 3.12
CA CYS A 90 8.57 11.88 4.58
C CYS A 90 9.02 13.20 5.21
N VAL A 91 8.23 13.70 6.17
CA VAL A 91 8.49 14.91 6.94
C VAL A 91 8.43 14.56 8.42
N ILE A 92 9.54 14.75 9.13
CA ILE A 92 9.61 14.62 10.59
C ILE A 92 9.82 16.02 11.19
N MET A 93 8.96 16.41 12.13
CA MET A 93 8.99 17.74 12.74
C MET A 93 8.91 17.64 14.27
N GLN A 94 9.73 18.41 14.98
CA GLN A 94 9.68 18.50 16.45
C GLN A 94 8.37 19.15 16.92
N LYS A 95 7.78 18.60 17.99
CA LYS A 95 6.66 19.23 18.70
C LYS A 95 7.15 20.33 19.62
N ASN A 96 7.03 21.57 19.18
CA ASN A 96 7.41 22.77 19.93
C ASN A 96 6.30 23.86 19.91
N GLY A 97 5.07 23.48 19.55
CA GLY A 97 3.93 24.40 19.42
C GLY A 97 3.82 25.10 18.06
N ALA A 98 4.75 24.87 17.13
CA ALA A 98 4.63 25.36 15.76
C ALA A 98 3.59 24.56 14.95
N GLY A 99 2.89 25.24 14.05
CA GLY A 99 1.97 24.62 13.10
C GLY A 99 2.68 24.01 11.89
N LEU A 100 2.06 22.99 11.27
CA LEU A 100 2.53 22.36 10.04
C LEU A 100 1.36 22.19 9.07
N HIS A 101 1.51 22.71 7.85
CA HIS A 101 0.54 22.52 6.76
C HIS A 101 1.22 21.87 5.56
N THR A 102 0.76 20.67 5.19
CA THR A 102 1.26 19.92 4.03
C THR A 102 0.11 19.70 3.05
N ALA A 103 0.35 20.05 1.79
CA ALA A 103 -0.58 19.81 0.68
C ALA A 103 0.18 19.21 -0.51
N SER A 104 -0.51 18.42 -1.32
CA SER A 104 -0.02 17.90 -2.59
C SER A 104 -1.07 18.16 -3.67
N SER A 105 -0.62 18.33 -4.91
CA SER A 105 -1.47 18.43 -6.09
C SER A 105 -0.83 17.64 -7.21
N CYS A 106 -1.63 16.86 -7.93
CA CYS A 106 -1.16 15.91 -8.93
C CYS A 106 -1.93 16.11 -10.24
N PHE A 107 -1.24 15.94 -11.36
CA PHE A 107 -1.84 15.85 -12.68
C PHE A 107 -1.58 14.45 -13.21
N TRP A 108 -2.61 13.59 -13.17
CA TRP A 108 -2.49 12.14 -13.32
C TRP A 108 -3.83 11.50 -13.71
N ASP A 109 -3.86 10.19 -13.99
CA ASP A 109 -5.10 9.46 -14.27
C ASP A 109 -5.76 8.99 -12.96
N SER A 110 -6.93 9.54 -12.63
CA SER A 110 -7.64 9.24 -11.39
C SER A 110 -8.26 7.83 -11.33
N SER A 111 -8.24 7.08 -12.44
CA SER A 111 -8.72 5.70 -12.50
C SER A 111 -7.62 4.67 -12.18
N THR A 112 -6.36 5.01 -12.40
CA THR A 112 -5.21 4.11 -12.24
C THR A 112 -4.24 4.56 -11.16
N ASP A 113 -4.07 5.87 -11.00
CA ASP A 113 -3.07 6.46 -10.11
C ASP A 113 -3.67 6.81 -8.75
N GLY A 114 -2.84 6.85 -7.72
CA GLY A 114 -3.33 7.12 -6.36
C GLY A 114 -2.26 7.60 -5.41
N SER A 115 -2.72 8.14 -4.27
CA SER A 115 -1.85 8.54 -3.16
C SER A 115 -2.43 8.13 -1.81
N CYS A 116 -1.54 7.97 -0.84
CA CYS A 116 -1.85 7.75 0.55
C CYS A 116 -1.00 8.70 1.40
N THR A 117 -1.63 9.48 2.28
CA THR A 117 -0.92 10.27 3.29
C THR A 117 -1.22 9.73 4.67
N VAL A 118 -0.19 9.32 5.39
CA VAL A 118 -0.26 8.86 6.78
C VAL A 118 0.34 9.92 7.68
N ARG A 119 -0.40 10.26 8.74
CA ARG A 119 0.05 11.14 9.82
C ARG A 119 0.27 10.28 11.06
N TRP A 120 1.46 10.35 11.62
CA TRP A 120 1.84 9.69 12.86
C TRP A 120 2.42 10.73 13.82
N GLU A 121 2.23 10.51 15.12
CA GLU A 121 2.77 11.40 16.13
C GLU A 121 3.11 10.65 17.42
N ASN A 122 4.08 11.19 18.15
CA ASN A 122 4.34 10.79 19.53
C ASN A 122 4.42 12.01 20.44
N LYS A 123 4.94 11.86 21.66
CA LYS A 123 5.05 12.97 22.63
C LYS A 123 5.96 14.12 22.17
N SER A 124 6.90 13.87 21.26
CA SER A 124 8.01 14.78 20.94
C SER A 124 8.11 15.22 19.48
N MET A 125 7.42 14.54 18.55
CA MET A 125 7.48 14.84 17.12
C MET A 125 6.21 14.41 16.36
N TYR A 126 6.04 15.01 15.19
CA TYR A 126 5.13 14.61 14.13
C TYR A 126 5.93 13.91 13.01
N CYS A 127 5.30 12.93 12.35
CA CYS A 127 5.80 12.31 11.14
C CYS A 127 4.66 12.26 10.11
N ILE A 128 4.87 12.84 8.94
CA ILE A 128 3.92 12.82 7.82
C ILE A 128 4.60 12.14 6.65
N VAL A 129 4.02 11.04 6.18
CA VAL A 129 4.52 10.31 5.01
C VAL A 129 3.44 10.32 3.93
N SER A 130 3.81 10.71 2.72
CA SER A 130 2.93 10.64 1.55
C SER A 130 3.53 9.72 0.50
N ALA A 131 2.80 8.68 0.13
CA ALA A 131 3.14 7.75 -0.94
C ALA A 131 2.23 8.01 -2.15
N PHE A 132 2.81 7.99 -3.35
CA PHE A 132 2.12 8.13 -4.63
C PHE A 132 2.48 6.94 -5.50
N GLY A 133 1.48 6.31 -6.13
CA GLY A 133 1.66 5.26 -7.13
C GLY A 133 1.09 5.71 -8.46
N LEU A 134 1.93 5.71 -9.50
CA LEU A 134 1.55 6.04 -10.87
C LEU A 134 1.69 4.80 -11.74
N SER A 135 0.60 4.37 -12.37
CA SER A 135 0.59 3.15 -13.18
C SER A 135 1.51 3.30 -14.41
N ILE A 136 2.09 2.19 -14.87
CA ILE A 136 3.00 2.13 -16.02
C ILE A 136 2.32 1.45 -17.20
#